data_AF-A0A2H0RW52-F1
#
_entry.id   AF-A0A2H0RW52-F1
#
_cell.length_a   1.000
_cell.length_b   1.000
_cell.length_c   1.000
_cell.angle_alpha   90.00
_cell.angle_beta   90.00
_cell.angle_gamma   90.00
#
_symmetry.space_group_name_H-M   'P 1'
#
loop_
_entity.id
_entity.type
_entity.pdbx_description
1 polymer ?
#
loop_
_entity_poly.entity_id
_entity_poly.type
_entity_poly.pdbx_seq_one_letter_code
_entity_poly.pdbx_strand_id
1 'polypeptide(L)'
;MSTHRPDIKKLLGKDVKEVPMSCQRVMAAADPGKMFWIGPDAAATLTKEEKQQYTLAHQVIEHLAIQAPLAHKSGHPGGPLSAFTFCYWIYKFRNPAVDQPLRMSAGHLSVLAYGLQYLFGRDRGNAHLSSPQNIIHAFRTPDGLPGHIEAGVGDIPFGTGPLGKGVSNALGAAFGLQYQKKPGIVDVMLADGDSQEGQVQEA
;
A
#
# COMPACT_ATOMS: atom_id res chain seq x y z
N MET A 1 -17.23 -8.21 -24.55
CA MET A 1 -17.31 -8.62 -23.13
C MET A 1 -17.99 -7.49 -22.36
N SER A 2 -18.90 -7.81 -21.44
CA SER A 2 -19.58 -6.78 -20.62
C SER A 2 -18.55 -5.92 -19.89
N THR A 3 -18.58 -4.62 -20.11
CA THR A 3 -17.72 -3.64 -19.40
C THR A 3 -18.23 -3.32 -17.99
N HIS A 4 -19.34 -3.93 -17.59
CA HIS A 4 -20.02 -3.65 -16.33
C HIS A 4 -19.92 -4.86 -15.40
N ARG A 5 -19.59 -4.58 -14.13
CA ARG A 5 -19.60 -5.59 -13.05
C ARG A 5 -21.00 -6.20 -12.94
N PRO A 6 -21.13 -7.54 -12.83
CA PRO A 6 -22.43 -8.17 -12.63
C PRO A 6 -23.11 -7.66 -11.36
N ASP A 7 -24.43 -7.47 -11.43
CA ASP A 7 -25.24 -7.13 -10.27
C ASP A 7 -25.24 -8.29 -9.28
N ILE A 8 -24.73 -8.05 -8.07
CA ILE A 8 -24.63 -9.03 -6.97
C ILE A 8 -25.98 -9.69 -6.72
N LYS A 9 -27.08 -8.93 -6.79
CA LYS A 9 -28.43 -9.44 -6.56
C LYS A 9 -28.84 -10.52 -7.56
N LYS A 10 -28.25 -10.52 -8.77
CA LYS A 10 -28.52 -11.52 -9.82
C LYS A 10 -27.76 -12.84 -9.63
N LEU A 11 -26.79 -12.86 -8.72
CA LEU A 11 -25.91 -14.00 -8.45
C LEU A 11 -26.27 -14.74 -7.15
N LEU A 12 -27.11 -14.15 -6.30
CA LEU A 12 -27.62 -14.78 -5.08
C LEU A 12 -28.80 -15.72 -5.38
N GLY A 13 -28.82 -16.90 -4.75
CA GLY A 13 -29.90 -17.89 -4.88
C GLY A 13 -29.84 -18.70 -6.17
N LYS A 14 -28.74 -18.63 -6.92
CA LYS A 14 -28.50 -19.44 -8.13
C LYS A 14 -28.15 -20.88 -7.78
N ASP A 15 -28.32 -21.77 -8.75
CA ASP A 15 -27.91 -23.17 -8.60
C ASP A 15 -26.41 -23.22 -8.29
N VAL A 16 -26.02 -24.13 -7.39
CA VAL A 16 -24.65 -24.26 -6.91
C VAL A 16 -23.65 -24.65 -8.00
N LYS A 17 -24.12 -25.23 -9.09
CA LYS A 17 -23.33 -25.54 -10.30
C LYS A 17 -23.08 -24.30 -11.16
N GLU A 18 -23.93 -23.27 -11.05
CA GLU A 18 -23.76 -21.98 -11.73
C GLU A 18 -22.96 -21.00 -10.87
N VAL A 19 -23.28 -20.89 -9.59
CA VAL A 19 -22.59 -20.01 -8.63
C VAL A 19 -22.30 -20.80 -7.35
N PRO A 20 -21.03 -21.07 -7.00
CA PRO A 20 -20.69 -21.82 -5.78
C PRO A 20 -21.30 -21.22 -4.52
N MET A 21 -21.77 -22.06 -3.59
CA MET A 21 -22.38 -21.62 -2.32
C MET A 21 -21.45 -20.75 -1.47
N SER A 22 -20.14 -20.95 -1.56
CA SER A 22 -19.14 -20.10 -0.90
C SER A 22 -19.21 -18.66 -1.43
N CYS A 23 -19.22 -18.48 -2.76
CA CYS A 23 -19.39 -17.17 -3.38
C CYS A 23 -20.72 -16.52 -2.97
N GLN A 24 -21.82 -17.28 -3.00
CA GLN A 24 -23.12 -16.76 -2.58
C GLN A 24 -23.13 -16.30 -1.11
N ARG A 25 -22.47 -17.04 -0.20
CA ARG A 25 -22.35 -16.65 1.22
C ARG A 25 -21.52 -15.40 1.42
N VAL A 26 -20.36 -15.29 0.76
CA VAL A 26 -19.51 -14.09 0.82
C VAL A 26 -20.28 -12.88 0.31
N MET A 27 -20.95 -13.02 -0.84
CA MET A 27 -21.74 -11.95 -1.45
C MET A 27 -22.98 -11.55 -0.64
N ALA A 28 -23.56 -12.47 0.12
CA ALA A 28 -24.71 -12.22 0.99
C ALA A 28 -24.32 -11.62 2.35
N ALA A 29 -23.12 -11.95 2.85
CA ALA A 29 -22.62 -11.48 4.14
C ALA A 29 -21.88 -10.13 4.04
N ALA A 30 -21.27 -9.84 2.90
CA ALA A 30 -20.54 -8.60 2.71
C ALA A 30 -21.50 -7.42 2.49
N ASP A 31 -21.58 -6.51 3.45
CA ASP A 31 -21.78 -5.10 3.09
C ASP A 31 -20.48 -4.67 2.39
N PRO A 32 -20.46 -4.46 1.06
CA PRO A 32 -19.24 -4.09 0.35
C PRO A 32 -18.74 -2.69 0.76
N GLY A 33 -19.44 -2.03 1.68
CA GLY A 33 -19.21 -0.66 2.06
C GLY A 33 -19.62 0.29 0.94
N LYS A 34 -19.30 1.56 1.14
CA LYS A 34 -19.54 2.59 0.14
C LYS A 34 -18.45 2.52 -0.92
N MET A 35 -18.80 2.04 -2.11
CA MET A 35 -17.94 2.11 -3.28
C MET A 35 -18.00 3.50 -3.90
N PHE A 36 -16.83 4.07 -4.19
CA PHE A 36 -16.70 5.35 -4.88
C PHE A 36 -16.11 5.12 -6.26
N TRP A 37 -16.74 5.68 -7.29
CA TRP A 37 -16.13 5.79 -8.61
C TRP A 37 -15.46 7.15 -8.73
N ILE A 38 -14.15 7.16 -8.94
CA ILE A 38 -13.38 8.39 -9.15
C ILE A 38 -13.09 8.48 -10.66
N GLY A 39 -13.89 9.29 -11.35
CA GLY A 39 -13.75 9.54 -12.79
C GLY A 39 -12.98 10.84 -13.08
N PRO A 40 -12.77 11.16 -14.37
CA PRO A 40 -12.14 12.42 -14.80
C PRO A 40 -12.81 13.67 -14.23
N ASP A 41 -14.12 13.64 -14.02
CA ASP A 41 -14.89 14.76 -13.47
C ASP A 41 -14.60 15.02 -11.98
N ALA A 42 -14.04 14.03 -11.28
CA ALA A 42 -13.58 14.16 -9.90
C ALA A 42 -12.09 14.58 -9.81
N ALA A 43 -11.41 14.76 -10.94
CA ALA A 43 -10.01 15.14 -10.95
C ALA A 43 -9.82 16.60 -10.52
N ALA A 44 -8.83 16.84 -9.66
CA ALA A 44 -8.37 18.17 -9.32
C ALA A 44 -7.11 18.50 -10.12
N THR A 45 -6.98 19.76 -10.55
CA THR A 45 -5.75 20.22 -11.20
C THR A 45 -4.70 20.52 -10.14
N LEU A 46 -3.55 19.86 -10.24
CA LEU A 46 -2.40 20.17 -9.40
C LEU A 46 -1.83 21.56 -9.70
N THR A 47 -1.45 22.27 -8.65
CA THR A 47 -0.70 23.52 -8.76
C THR A 47 0.68 23.29 -9.39
N LYS A 48 1.33 24.35 -9.87
CA LYS A 48 2.68 24.26 -10.45
C LYS A 48 3.69 23.70 -9.43
N GLU A 49 3.60 24.12 -8.18
CA GLU A 49 4.48 23.67 -7.12
C GLU A 49 4.26 22.19 -6.79
N GLU A 50 3.02 21.73 -6.69
CA GLU A 50 2.72 20.32 -6.46
C GLU A 50 3.24 19.43 -7.58
N LYS A 51 3.11 19.87 -8.84
CA LYS A 51 3.67 19.15 -10.00
C LYS A 51 5.20 19.05 -9.91
N GLN A 52 5.86 20.14 -9.48
CA GLN A 52 7.31 20.16 -9.32
C GLN A 52 7.77 19.24 -8.19
N GLN A 53 7.13 19.32 -7.01
CA GLN A 53 7.41 18.44 -5.87
C GLN A 53 7.21 16.97 -6.23
N TYR A 54 6.10 16.64 -6.90
CA TYR A 54 5.83 15.29 -7.36
C TYR A 54 6.89 14.79 -8.33
N THR A 55 7.28 15.62 -9.31
CA THR A 55 8.31 15.27 -10.31
C THR A 55 9.63 14.94 -9.64
N LEU A 56 10.08 15.78 -8.70
CA LEU A 56 11.33 15.55 -7.96
C LEU A 56 11.25 14.28 -7.10
N ALA A 57 10.14 14.07 -6.40
CA ALA A 57 9.93 12.87 -5.59
C ALA A 57 9.90 11.60 -6.45
N HIS A 58 9.28 11.66 -7.62
CA HIS A 58 9.24 10.55 -8.57
C HIS A 58 10.65 10.20 -9.08
N GLN A 59 11.45 11.19 -9.44
CA GLN A 59 12.84 10.99 -9.86
C GLN A 59 13.71 10.32 -8.78
N VAL A 60 13.51 10.70 -7.51
CA VAL A 60 14.18 10.05 -6.38
C VAL A 60 13.79 8.57 -6.30
N ILE A 61 12.51 8.24 -6.45
CA ILE A 61 12.04 6.86 -6.40
C ILE A 61 12.50 6.06 -7.62
N GLU A 62 12.52 6.64 -8.82
CA GLU A 62 13.10 6.01 -10.01
C GLU A 62 14.57 5.66 -9.77
N HIS A 63 15.34 6.61 -9.23
CA HIS A 63 16.73 6.40 -8.91
C HIS A 63 16.91 5.29 -7.87
N LEU A 64 16.16 5.32 -6.76
CA LEU A 64 16.22 4.30 -5.71
C LEU A 64 15.82 2.92 -6.22
N ALA A 65 14.72 2.82 -6.96
CA ALA A 65 14.18 1.57 -7.49
C ALA A 65 15.14 0.89 -8.47
N ILE A 66 15.99 1.65 -9.17
CA ILE A 66 16.99 1.11 -10.09
C ILE A 66 18.31 0.81 -9.35
N GLN A 67 18.84 1.79 -8.61
CA GLN A 67 20.20 1.72 -8.08
C GLN A 67 20.33 0.77 -6.89
N ALA A 68 19.36 0.73 -5.97
CA ALA A 68 19.46 -0.14 -4.81
C ALA A 68 19.44 -1.63 -5.22
N PRO A 69 18.51 -2.11 -6.06
CA PRO A 69 18.57 -3.49 -6.55
C PRO A 69 19.82 -3.80 -7.38
N LEU A 70 20.30 -2.85 -8.18
CA LEU A 70 21.51 -3.03 -9.00
C LEU A 70 22.76 -3.21 -8.12
N ALA A 71 22.96 -2.35 -7.13
CA ALA A 71 24.11 -2.38 -6.23
C ALA A 71 24.21 -3.71 -5.46
N HIS A 72 23.06 -4.27 -5.07
CA HIS A 72 22.98 -5.49 -4.26
C HIS A 72 22.59 -6.74 -5.05
N LYS A 73 22.46 -6.62 -6.38
CA LYS A 73 22.06 -7.70 -7.30
C LYS A 73 20.78 -8.42 -6.86
N SER A 74 19.88 -7.69 -6.19
CA SER A 74 18.67 -8.24 -5.57
C SER A 74 17.66 -7.13 -5.27
N GLY A 75 16.41 -7.30 -5.71
CA GLY A 75 15.33 -6.37 -5.40
C GLY A 75 14.24 -6.37 -6.47
N HIS A 76 13.17 -5.60 -6.23
CA HIS A 76 11.99 -5.54 -7.10
C HIS A 76 11.82 -4.10 -7.61
N PRO A 77 12.35 -3.74 -8.79
CA PRO A 77 12.26 -2.38 -9.31
C PRO A 77 10.86 -2.01 -9.82
N GLY A 78 10.13 -2.96 -10.42
CA GLY A 78 8.85 -2.67 -11.10
C GLY A 78 7.72 -2.25 -10.15
N GLY A 79 7.55 -2.97 -9.04
CA GLY A 79 6.52 -2.67 -8.04
C GLY A 79 6.58 -1.24 -7.49
N PRO A 80 7.74 -0.78 -6.97
CA PRO A 80 7.94 0.60 -6.53
C PRO A 80 7.54 1.65 -7.56
N LEU A 81 7.91 1.46 -8.83
CA LEU A 81 7.57 2.40 -9.91
C LEU A 81 6.07 2.42 -10.19
N SER A 82 5.43 1.25 -10.24
CA SER A 82 3.99 1.14 -10.50
C SER A 82 3.11 1.72 -9.37
N ALA A 83 3.58 1.63 -8.13
CA ALA A 83 2.80 1.98 -6.95
C ALA A 83 3.07 3.39 -6.40
N PHE A 84 4.14 4.05 -6.86
CA PHE A 84 4.59 5.30 -6.27
C PHE A 84 3.50 6.38 -6.26
N THR A 85 2.82 6.62 -7.40
CA THR A 85 1.92 7.77 -7.55
C THR A 85 0.85 7.80 -6.48
N PHE A 86 0.11 6.71 -6.28
CA PHE A 86 -0.97 6.70 -5.30
C PHE A 86 -0.44 6.68 -3.86
N CYS A 87 0.66 5.96 -3.58
CA CYS A 87 1.28 5.96 -2.25
C CYS A 87 1.77 7.35 -1.84
N TYR A 88 2.40 8.09 -2.77
CA TYR A 88 2.82 9.48 -2.55
C TYR A 88 1.65 10.36 -2.13
N TRP A 89 0.51 10.27 -2.84
CA TRP A 89 -0.67 11.08 -2.52
C TRP A 89 -1.32 10.66 -1.20
N ILE A 90 -1.32 9.37 -0.86
CA ILE A 90 -1.76 8.92 0.48
C ILE A 90 -0.88 9.57 1.55
N TYR A 91 0.45 9.49 1.43
CA TYR A 91 1.35 10.13 2.40
C TYR A 91 1.16 11.65 2.48
N LYS A 92 0.93 12.31 1.34
CA LYS A 92 0.73 13.76 1.27
C LYS A 92 -0.58 14.23 1.88
N PHE A 93 -1.65 13.45 1.75
CA PHE A 93 -2.99 13.84 2.22
C PHE A 93 -3.35 13.33 3.62
N ARG A 94 -2.66 12.29 4.13
CA ARG A 94 -2.93 11.78 5.48
C ARG A 94 -2.25 12.63 6.54
N ASN A 95 -3.01 12.96 7.58
CA ASN A 95 -2.50 13.70 8.73
C ASN A 95 -1.81 12.72 9.69
N PRO A 96 -0.47 12.74 9.83
CA PRO A 96 0.24 11.81 10.73
C PRO A 96 -0.15 11.91 12.20
N ALA A 97 -0.79 13.00 12.63
CA ALA A 97 -1.23 13.17 14.01
C ALA A 97 -2.53 12.40 14.33
N VAL A 98 -3.29 11.97 13.32
CA VAL A 98 -4.61 11.35 13.49
C VAL A 98 -4.71 10.05 12.69
N ASP A 99 -4.25 10.06 11.44
CA ASP A 99 -4.28 8.90 10.56
C ASP A 99 -3.16 7.92 10.85
N GLN A 100 -3.40 6.64 10.58
CA GLN A 100 -2.37 5.62 10.73
C GLN A 100 -1.38 5.68 9.56
N PRO A 101 -0.09 5.32 9.79
CA PRO A 101 0.85 5.12 8.69
C PRO A 101 0.34 4.08 7.69
N LEU A 102 0.67 4.29 6.41
CA LEU A 102 0.28 3.40 5.31
C LEU A 102 0.84 1.99 5.56
N ARG A 103 -0.02 0.98 5.42
CA ARG A 103 0.40 -0.41 5.34
C ARG A 103 0.60 -0.79 3.88
N MET A 104 1.70 -1.45 3.57
CA MET A 104 1.94 -2.01 2.24
C MET A 104 1.94 -3.52 2.34
N SER A 105 0.88 -4.16 1.85
CA SER A 105 0.75 -5.62 1.89
C SER A 105 1.83 -6.29 1.04
N ALA A 106 2.14 -5.71 -0.12
CA ALA A 106 3.21 -6.16 -1.00
C ALA A 106 4.58 -5.78 -0.41
N GLY A 107 5.05 -6.52 0.60
CA GLY A 107 6.26 -6.20 1.36
C GLY A 107 7.55 -6.23 0.56
N HIS A 108 7.54 -6.80 -0.64
CA HIS A 108 8.68 -6.81 -1.54
C HIS A 108 8.92 -5.45 -2.23
N LEU A 109 7.99 -4.48 -2.09
CA LEU A 109 8.13 -3.07 -2.51
C LEU A 109 8.88 -2.22 -1.45
N SER A 110 9.79 -2.83 -0.68
CA SER A 110 10.49 -2.20 0.44
C SER A 110 11.24 -0.92 0.07
N VAL A 111 11.83 -0.85 -1.14
CA VAL A 111 12.47 0.38 -1.65
C VAL A 111 11.49 1.55 -1.74
N LEU A 112 10.23 1.30 -2.14
CA LEU A 112 9.20 2.34 -2.14
C LEU A 112 8.87 2.78 -0.71
N ALA A 113 8.71 1.84 0.23
CA ALA A 113 8.45 2.17 1.63
C ALA A 113 9.57 3.05 2.21
N TYR A 114 10.83 2.66 2.06
CA TYR A 114 11.98 3.43 2.55
C TYR A 114 12.10 4.79 1.88
N GLY A 115 11.85 4.85 0.56
CA GLY A 115 11.81 6.10 -0.18
C GLY A 115 10.72 7.05 0.32
N LEU A 116 9.53 6.55 0.63
CA LEU A 116 8.44 7.36 1.22
C LEU A 116 8.78 7.84 2.63
N GLN A 117 9.43 7.01 3.45
CA GLN A 117 9.91 7.45 4.76
C GLN A 117 10.88 8.63 4.63
N TYR A 118 11.83 8.56 3.70
CA TYR A 118 12.77 9.65 3.43
C TYR A 118 12.07 10.91 2.89
N LEU A 119 11.26 10.76 1.84
CA LEU A 119 10.60 11.88 1.15
C LEU A 119 9.69 12.70 2.07
N PHE A 120 9.08 12.07 3.08
CA PHE A 120 8.16 12.71 4.01
C PHE A 120 8.75 12.93 5.41
N GLY A 121 10.06 12.71 5.60
CA GLY A 121 10.73 12.94 6.89
C GLY A 121 10.19 12.06 8.02
N ARG A 122 9.78 10.83 7.71
CA ARG A 122 9.23 9.84 8.65
C ARG A 122 10.27 8.78 9.04
N ASP A 123 11.55 9.08 8.87
CA ASP A 123 12.67 8.17 9.17
C ASP A 123 12.90 7.91 10.67
N ARG A 124 12.32 8.72 11.56
CA ARG A 124 12.49 8.64 13.02
C ARG A 124 13.96 8.57 13.47
N GLY A 125 14.85 9.27 12.77
CA GLY A 125 16.28 9.30 13.06
C GLY A 125 17.04 8.07 12.57
N ASN A 126 16.42 7.20 11.77
CA ASN A 126 17.12 6.07 11.16
C ASN A 126 18.18 6.59 10.17
N ALA A 127 19.46 6.38 10.50
CA ALA A 127 20.58 6.87 9.72
C ALA A 127 20.61 6.33 8.27
N HIS A 128 20.10 5.13 8.03
CA HIS A 128 20.03 4.55 6.68
C HIS A 128 19.02 5.26 5.77
N LEU A 129 18.04 5.94 6.35
CA LEU A 129 17.02 6.70 5.61
C LEU A 129 17.38 8.18 5.43
N SER A 130 18.54 8.63 5.91
CA SER A 130 18.92 10.05 5.91
C SER A 130 19.23 10.63 4.52
N SER A 131 19.46 9.78 3.51
CA SER A 131 19.61 10.20 2.11
C SER A 131 19.32 9.04 1.15
N PRO A 132 19.03 9.31 -0.13
CA PRO A 132 18.85 8.25 -1.12
C PRO A 132 20.09 7.37 -1.27
N GLN A 133 21.28 7.95 -1.17
CA GLN A 133 22.53 7.20 -1.24
C GLN A 133 22.69 6.25 -0.06
N ASN A 134 22.30 6.67 1.15
CA ASN A 134 22.35 5.82 2.33
C ASN A 134 21.34 4.67 2.24
N ILE A 135 20.15 4.91 1.67
CA ILE A 135 19.18 3.84 1.39
C ILE A 135 19.80 2.82 0.43
N ILE A 136 20.43 3.28 -0.67
CA ILE A 136 21.10 2.41 -1.64
C ILE A 136 22.19 1.58 -0.96
N HIS A 137 23.07 2.20 -0.17
CA HIS A 137 24.17 1.49 0.49
C HIS A 137 23.70 0.48 1.54
N ALA A 138 22.64 0.80 2.27
CA ALA A 138 22.14 -0.05 3.35
C ALA A 138 21.17 -1.14 2.87
N PHE A 139 20.67 -1.09 1.64
CA PHE A 139 19.65 -2.03 1.18
C PHE A 139 20.14 -3.48 1.18
N ARG A 140 19.39 -4.39 1.79
CA ARG A 140 19.67 -5.85 1.84
C ARG A 140 21.05 -6.21 2.40
N THR A 141 21.60 -5.38 3.28
CA THR A 141 22.82 -5.70 4.03
C THR A 141 22.48 -6.21 5.44
N PRO A 142 23.37 -7.00 6.10
CA PRO A 142 23.10 -7.60 7.41
C PRO A 142 22.67 -6.61 8.51
N ASP A 143 23.31 -5.45 8.56
CA ASP A 143 23.05 -4.39 9.55
C ASP A 143 22.28 -3.20 8.98
N GLY A 144 21.65 -3.38 7.82
CA GLY A 144 21.03 -2.29 7.05
C GLY A 144 19.51 -2.37 6.94
N LEU A 145 19.01 -1.98 5.78
CA LEU A 145 17.58 -1.97 5.46
C LEU A 145 17.14 -3.33 4.92
N PRO A 146 16.16 -4.01 5.53
CA PRO A 146 15.74 -5.34 5.12
C PRO A 146 15.20 -5.41 3.69
N GLY A 147 15.25 -6.60 3.10
CA GLY A 147 14.78 -6.85 1.74
C GLY A 147 13.26 -6.78 1.57
N HIS A 148 12.51 -7.01 2.65
CA HIS A 148 11.08 -6.79 2.74
C HIS A 148 10.78 -5.66 3.74
N ILE A 149 9.56 -5.15 3.74
CA ILE A 149 9.12 -4.12 4.68
C ILE A 149 9.13 -4.68 6.11
N GLU A 150 9.75 -3.97 7.04
CA GLU A 150 9.80 -4.35 8.45
C GLU A 150 9.30 -3.22 9.37
N ALA A 151 8.65 -3.60 10.46
CA ALA A 151 8.16 -2.67 11.46
C ALA A 151 9.34 -1.95 12.14
N GLY A 152 9.16 -0.66 12.45
CA GLY A 152 10.17 0.14 13.13
C GLY A 152 11.25 0.74 12.21
N VAL A 153 11.26 0.42 10.92
CA VAL A 153 12.00 1.22 9.93
C VAL A 153 11.23 2.52 9.69
N GLY A 154 11.68 3.61 10.31
CA GLY A 154 10.90 4.85 10.35
C GLY A 154 9.62 4.68 11.17
N ASP A 155 8.48 5.12 10.64
CA ASP A 155 7.16 4.94 11.27
C ASP A 155 6.37 3.74 10.75
N ILE A 156 7.00 2.84 9.97
CA ILE A 156 6.35 1.65 9.41
C ILE A 156 5.76 0.80 10.55
N PRO A 157 4.44 0.56 10.56
CA PRO A 157 3.75 0.02 11.73
C PRO A 157 3.77 -1.51 11.79
N PHE A 158 4.03 -2.17 10.66
CA PHE A 158 3.94 -3.62 10.53
C PHE A 158 4.86 -4.11 9.41
N GLY A 159 5.52 -5.24 9.63
CA GLY A 159 6.36 -5.89 8.63
C GLY A 159 5.53 -6.79 7.70
N THR A 160 5.85 -6.76 6.42
CA THR A 160 5.21 -7.59 5.39
C THR A 160 6.26 -8.25 4.51
N GLY A 161 5.84 -9.13 3.60
CA GLY A 161 6.75 -9.91 2.76
C GLY A 161 6.01 -11.12 2.20
N PRO A 162 5.48 -11.99 3.10
CA PRO A 162 4.36 -12.87 2.73
C PRO A 162 3.17 -12.00 2.33
N LEU A 163 2.65 -12.25 1.13
CA LEU A 163 1.59 -11.46 0.53
C LEU A 163 0.28 -11.55 1.33
N GLY A 164 -0.58 -10.55 1.19
CA GLY A 164 -1.91 -10.50 1.80
C GLY A 164 -1.99 -10.09 3.27
N LYS A 165 -0.90 -10.26 4.05
CA LYS A 165 -0.90 -9.97 5.50
C LYS A 165 -1.19 -8.51 5.87
N GLY A 166 -0.87 -7.58 4.97
CA GLY A 166 -1.07 -6.16 5.21
C GLY A 166 -2.54 -5.79 5.41
N VAL A 167 -3.46 -6.49 4.73
CA VAL A 167 -4.91 -6.22 4.79
C VAL A 167 -5.47 -6.60 6.14
N SER A 168 -5.19 -7.81 6.63
CA SER A 168 -5.66 -8.27 7.95
C SER A 168 -5.13 -7.37 9.06
N ASN A 169 -3.86 -6.93 8.97
CA ASN A 169 -3.30 -5.98 9.93
C ASN A 169 -3.98 -4.59 9.87
N ALA A 170 -4.27 -4.09 8.67
CA ALA A 170 -4.98 -2.83 8.49
C ALA A 170 -6.39 -2.87 9.08
N LEU A 171 -7.13 -3.96 8.82
CA LEU A 171 -8.46 -4.17 9.38
C LEU A 171 -8.43 -4.19 10.91
N GLY A 172 -7.49 -4.92 11.51
CA GLY A 172 -7.33 -4.95 12.97
C GLY A 172 -7.04 -3.56 13.55
N ALA A 173 -6.23 -2.75 12.88
CA ALA A 173 -5.95 -1.37 13.30
C ALA A 173 -7.20 -0.48 13.18
N ALA A 174 -7.96 -0.59 12.08
CA ALA A 174 -9.19 0.16 11.89
C ALA A 174 -10.25 -0.22 12.95
N PHE A 175 -10.43 -1.51 13.21
CA PHE A 175 -11.29 -2.00 14.27
C PHE A 175 -10.85 -1.48 15.64
N GLY A 176 -9.54 -1.46 15.91
CA GLY A 176 -8.97 -0.91 17.13
C GLY A 176 -9.27 0.58 17.32
N LEU A 177 -9.19 1.39 16.26
CA LEU A 177 -9.58 2.81 16.31
C LEU A 177 -11.08 2.96 16.61
N GLN A 178 -11.92 2.20 15.91
CA GLN A 178 -13.37 2.24 16.10
C GLN A 178 -13.76 1.83 17.53
N TYR A 179 -13.20 0.74 18.05
CA TYR A 179 -13.46 0.24 19.40
C TYR A 179 -13.06 1.28 20.46
N GLN A 180 -11.93 1.96 20.25
CA GLN A 180 -11.45 3.02 21.13
C GLN A 180 -12.16 4.38 20.92
N LYS A 181 -13.09 4.47 19.96
CA LYS A 181 -13.75 5.72 19.55
C LYS A 181 -12.74 6.81 19.16
N LYS A 182 -11.61 6.42 18.55
CA LYS A 182 -10.59 7.34 18.05
C LYS A 182 -10.83 7.63 16.56
N PRO A 183 -10.67 8.89 16.12
CA PRO A 183 -10.68 9.21 14.71
C PRO A 183 -9.41 8.69 14.03
N GLY A 184 -9.44 8.62 12.70
CA GLY A 184 -8.28 8.30 11.87
C GLY A 184 -8.63 7.36 10.72
N ILE A 185 -7.86 7.46 9.65
CA ILE A 185 -7.94 6.59 8.49
C ILE A 185 -6.84 5.54 8.57
N VAL A 186 -7.15 4.32 8.12
CA VAL A 186 -6.19 3.25 7.91
C VAL A 186 -6.20 2.89 6.44
N ASP A 187 -5.11 3.20 5.74
CA ASP A 187 -4.92 2.79 4.35
C ASP A 187 -4.05 1.53 4.26
N VAL A 188 -4.37 0.71 3.27
CA VAL A 188 -3.54 -0.43 2.85
C VAL A 188 -3.35 -0.42 1.35
N MET A 189 -2.10 -0.53 0.92
CA MET A 189 -1.72 -0.80 -0.46
C MET A 189 -1.73 -2.32 -0.66
N LEU A 190 -2.57 -2.78 -1.57
CA LEU A 190 -2.74 -4.19 -1.94
C LEU A 190 -2.36 -4.39 -3.41
N ALA A 191 -1.47 -5.35 -3.70
CA ALA A 191 -1.13 -5.70 -5.08
C ALA A 191 -2.17 -6.69 -5.64
N ASP A 192 -2.24 -6.80 -6.95
CA ASP A 192 -3.11 -7.76 -7.63
C ASP A 192 -2.76 -9.21 -7.27
N GLY A 193 -1.48 -9.57 -7.23
CA GLY A 193 -1.00 -10.87 -6.75
C GLY A 193 -1.37 -11.12 -5.29
N ASP A 194 -1.20 -10.12 -4.42
CA ASP A 194 -1.61 -10.22 -3.02
C ASP A 194 -3.11 -10.50 -2.87
N SER A 195 -3.95 -9.91 -3.74
CA SER A 195 -5.42 -10.05 -3.66
C SER A 195 -5.94 -11.48 -3.87
N GLN A 196 -5.09 -12.35 -4.40
CA GLN A 196 -5.38 -13.77 -4.64
C GLN A 196 -5.20 -14.62 -3.38
N GLU A 197 -4.55 -14.10 -2.34
CA GLU A 197 -4.35 -14.80 -1.09
C GLU A 197 -5.67 -14.99 -0.34
N GLY A 198 -5.93 -16.21 0.14
CA GLY A 198 -7.18 -16.53 0.86
C GLY A 198 -7.42 -15.64 2.08
N GLN A 199 -6.36 -15.30 2.82
CA GLN A 199 -6.44 -14.40 3.97
C GLN A 199 -6.94 -12.99 3.65
N VAL A 200 -6.79 -12.54 2.38
CA VAL A 200 -7.33 -11.25 1.93
C VAL A 200 -8.84 -11.32 1.72
N GLN A 201 -9.37 -12.51 1.40
CA GLN A 201 -10.81 -12.73 1.31
C GLN A 201 -11.47 -12.92 2.67
N GLU A 202 -10.70 -13.38 3.66
CA GLU A 202 -11.15 -13.50 5.06
C GLU A 202 -11.17 -12.16 5.79
N ALA A 203 -10.24 -11.26 5.44
CA ALA A 203 -10.17 -9.90 5.96
C ALA A 203 -11.22 -8.98 5.32
#